data_AF-A0A2E6U201-F1
#
_entry.id   AF-A0A2E6U201-F1
#
_cell.length_a   1.000
_cell.length_b   1.000
_cell.length_c   1.000
_cell.angle_alpha   90.00
_cell.angle_beta   90.00
_cell.angle_gamma   90.00
#
_symmetry.space_group_name_H-M   'P 1'
#
loop_
_entity.id
_entity.type
_entity.pdbx_description
1 polymer ?
#
loop_
_entity_poly.entity_id
_entity_poly.type
_entity_poly.pdbx_seq_one_letter_code
_entity_poly.pdbx_strand_id
1 'polypeptide(L)'
;MRVLSVICVLSLLPLISVAQAKQVLPGPFPFELVEVIDGDTFRARVDIWLGQSVTVRVRLKGVDTPEMEGKCAAEKKLARQAKAFAENWFKKNQAQLVNVHYGTYAGRVLATAQIKNGESLSAALLAENLAKPYRGRRAQWCD
;
A
#
# COMPACT_ATOMS: atom_id res chain seq x y z
N MET A 1 17.29 -35.99 -61.86
CA MET A 1 16.94 -35.92 -60.42
C MET A 1 16.62 -34.48 -60.09
N ARG A 2 15.34 -34.13 -59.82
CA ARG A 2 14.92 -32.75 -59.50
C ARG A 2 14.79 -32.61 -57.98
N VAL A 3 15.56 -31.70 -57.38
CA VAL A 3 15.50 -31.35 -55.97
C VAL A 3 14.43 -30.27 -55.81
N LEU A 4 13.36 -30.56 -55.08
CA LEU A 4 12.33 -29.59 -54.69
C LEU A 4 12.79 -28.90 -53.41
N SER A 5 13.25 -27.65 -53.50
CA SER A 5 13.52 -26.81 -52.32
C SER A 5 12.22 -26.33 -51.71
N VAL A 6 11.96 -26.73 -50.46
CA VAL A 6 10.87 -26.20 -49.64
C VAL A 6 11.32 -24.88 -49.03
N ILE A 7 10.74 -23.77 -49.48
CA ILE A 7 10.94 -22.45 -48.87
C ILE A 7 10.02 -22.36 -47.65
N CYS A 8 10.61 -22.47 -46.46
CA CYS A 8 9.91 -22.29 -45.20
C CYS A 8 9.73 -20.78 -44.94
N VAL A 9 8.53 -20.25 -45.18
CA VAL A 9 8.20 -18.85 -44.90
C VAL A 9 8.00 -18.71 -43.38
N LEU A 10 9.02 -18.19 -42.69
CA LEU A 10 8.91 -17.77 -41.29
C LEU A 10 8.05 -16.50 -41.23
N SER A 11 6.75 -16.66 -40.93
CA SER A 11 5.84 -15.56 -40.67
C SER A 11 6.18 -14.89 -39.33
N LEU A 12 6.78 -13.69 -39.37
CA LEU A 12 6.99 -12.82 -38.21
C LEU A 12 5.62 -12.31 -37.72
N LEU A 13 5.07 -12.94 -36.68
CA LEU A 13 3.92 -12.40 -35.95
C LEU A 13 4.38 -11.26 -35.03
N PRO A 14 3.79 -10.06 -35.11
CA PRO A 14 4.13 -8.96 -34.22
C PRO A 14 3.70 -9.32 -32.79
N LEU A 15 4.65 -9.29 -31.86
CA LEU A 15 4.39 -9.37 -30.42
C LEU A 15 3.68 -8.09 -29.98
N ILE A 16 2.35 -8.11 -29.96
CA ILE A 16 1.55 -7.03 -29.37
C ILE A 16 1.71 -7.13 -27.85
N SER A 17 2.58 -6.29 -27.28
CA SER A 17 2.70 -6.13 -25.84
C SER A 17 1.48 -5.37 -25.32
N VAL A 18 0.45 -6.09 -24.86
CA VAL A 18 -0.67 -5.49 -24.15
C VAL A 18 -0.12 -4.93 -22.83
N ALA A 19 -0.12 -3.60 -22.68
CA ALA A 19 0.25 -2.97 -21.42
C ALA A 19 -0.73 -3.42 -20.34
N GLN A 20 -0.27 -4.25 -19.40
CA GLN A 20 -1.10 -4.73 -18.31
C GLN A 20 -1.32 -3.57 -17.32
N ALA A 21 -2.53 -3.04 -17.31
CA ALA A 21 -2.92 -2.03 -16.32
C ALA A 21 -2.70 -2.58 -14.90
N LYS A 22 -2.10 -1.78 -14.04
CA LYS A 22 -1.84 -2.15 -12.65
C LYS A 22 -3.17 -2.48 -11.96
N GLN A 23 -3.34 -3.72 -11.52
CA GLN A 23 -4.56 -4.16 -10.86
C GLN A 23 -4.84 -3.30 -9.62
N VAL A 24 -6.04 -2.71 -9.56
CA VAL A 24 -6.56 -1.98 -8.41
C VAL A 24 -7.82 -2.68 -7.96
N LEU A 25 -7.85 -3.11 -6.70
CA LEU A 25 -9.03 -3.66 -6.06
C LEU A 25 -9.78 -2.51 -5.39
N PRO A 26 -11.03 -2.20 -5.80
CA PRO A 26 -11.74 -1.02 -5.31
C PRO A 26 -12.07 -1.12 -3.81
N GLY A 27 -12.37 -2.32 -3.32
CA GLY A 27 -12.93 -2.52 -1.99
C GLY A 27 -14.42 -2.17 -1.93
N PRO A 28 -14.98 -1.92 -0.72
CA PRO A 28 -14.27 -1.93 0.54
C PRO A 28 -13.92 -3.34 1.02
N PHE A 29 -12.77 -3.46 1.68
CA PHE A 29 -12.36 -4.67 2.39
C PHE A 29 -12.36 -4.39 3.90
N PRO A 30 -13.26 -5.04 4.66
CA PRO A 30 -13.11 -5.13 6.10
C PRO A 30 -11.80 -5.82 6.46
N PHE A 31 -11.22 -5.47 7.60
CA PHE A 31 -10.00 -6.08 8.07
C PHE A 31 -9.93 -6.11 9.59
N GLU A 32 -9.19 -7.07 10.12
CA GLU A 32 -8.72 -7.08 11.49
C GLU A 32 -7.33 -6.40 11.53
N LEU A 33 -7.18 -5.40 12.38
CA LEU A 33 -5.88 -4.79 12.63
C LEU A 33 -5.04 -5.74 13.48
N VAL A 34 -3.93 -6.23 12.91
CA VAL A 34 -2.98 -7.12 13.63
C VAL A 34 -1.97 -6.30 14.42
N GLU A 35 -1.35 -5.30 13.79
CA GLU A 35 -0.39 -4.40 14.44
C GLU A 35 -0.23 -3.11 13.63
N VAL A 36 0.09 -2.00 14.30
CA VAL A 36 0.62 -0.80 13.65
C VAL A 36 2.15 -0.87 13.69
N ILE A 37 2.79 -0.75 12.53
CA ILE A 37 4.24 -0.82 12.39
C ILE A 37 4.81 0.60 12.51
N ASP A 38 4.38 1.50 11.62
CA ASP A 38 4.65 2.94 11.61
C ASP A 38 3.32 3.71 11.52
N GLY A 39 3.34 5.04 11.64
CA GLY A 39 2.11 5.83 11.54
C GLY A 39 1.32 5.61 10.25
N ASP A 40 2.01 5.37 9.13
CA ASP A 40 1.42 5.09 7.82
C ASP A 40 1.42 3.62 7.40
N THR A 41 1.94 2.71 8.22
CA THR A 41 2.15 1.31 7.83
C THR A 41 1.65 0.37 8.92
N PHE A 42 0.78 -0.57 8.56
CA PHE A 42 0.18 -1.52 9.50
C PHE A 42 0.01 -2.90 8.86
N ARG A 43 -0.24 -3.91 9.70
CA ARG A 43 -0.56 -5.26 9.26
C ARG A 43 -2.05 -5.49 9.42
N ALA A 44 -2.69 -5.89 8.33
CA ALA A 44 -4.11 -6.17 8.27
C ALA A 44 -4.32 -7.65 7.94
N ARG A 45 -5.24 -8.31 8.63
CA ARG A 45 -5.80 -9.59 8.22
C ARG A 45 -7.12 -9.33 7.51
N VAL A 46 -7.24 -9.82 6.29
CA VAL A 46 -8.41 -9.63 5.42
C VAL A 46 -8.95 -11.01 5.05
N ASP A 47 -10.23 -11.24 5.32
CA ASP A 47 -10.90 -12.44 4.84
C ASP A 47 -11.13 -12.34 3.34
N ILE A 48 -10.72 -13.38 2.62
CA ILE A 48 -10.85 -13.45 1.15
C ILE A 48 -11.86 -14.51 0.71
N TRP A 49 -12.21 -15.44 1.62
CA TRP A 49 -13.24 -16.45 1.41
C TRP A 49 -13.66 -17.09 2.75
N LEU A 50 -14.62 -18.01 2.70
CA LEU A 50 -15.03 -18.82 3.85
C LEU A 50 -13.82 -19.57 4.44
N GLY A 51 -13.46 -19.21 5.68
CA GLY A 51 -12.33 -19.80 6.41
C GLY A 51 -10.95 -19.44 5.84
N GLN A 52 -10.86 -18.48 4.91
CA GLN A 52 -9.59 -18.10 4.28
C GLN A 52 -9.33 -16.61 4.47
N SER A 53 -8.16 -16.30 5.01
CA SER A 53 -7.69 -14.94 5.21
C SER A 53 -6.27 -14.77 4.71
N VAL A 54 -5.93 -13.54 4.34
CA VAL A 54 -4.56 -13.12 4.05
C VAL A 54 -4.13 -12.09 5.08
N THR A 55 -2.92 -12.23 5.58
CA THR A 55 -2.30 -11.21 6.45
C THR A 55 -1.26 -10.45 5.63
N VAL A 56 -1.46 -9.15 5.45
CA VAL A 56 -0.65 -8.33 4.55
C VAL A 56 -0.23 -7.02 5.23
N ARG A 57 0.96 -6.53 4.87
CA ARG A 57 1.39 -5.17 5.21
C ARG A 57 0.71 -4.17 4.28
N VAL A 58 0.08 -3.17 4.86
CA VAL A 58 -0.60 -2.07 4.18
C VAL A 58 0.16 -0.79 4.48
N ARG A 59 0.56 -0.06 3.44
CA ARG A 59 1.02 1.33 3.57
C ARG A 59 -0.05 2.27 3.05
N LEU A 60 -0.34 3.31 3.82
CA LEU A 60 -1.30 4.33 3.44
C LEU A 60 -0.85 5.07 2.18
N LYS A 61 -1.81 5.32 1.30
CA LYS A 61 -1.58 6.10 0.09
C LYS A 61 -1.50 7.60 0.42
N GLY A 62 -0.57 8.29 -0.23
CA GLY A 62 -0.50 9.75 -0.27
C GLY A 62 0.20 10.43 0.91
N VAL A 63 0.65 9.66 1.90
CA VAL A 63 1.30 10.19 3.11
C VAL A 63 2.61 9.46 3.40
N ASP A 64 3.46 10.13 4.16
CA ASP A 64 4.71 9.62 4.69
C ASP A 64 4.78 10.01 6.17
N THR A 65 4.99 9.04 7.05
CA THR A 65 5.20 9.27 8.50
C THR A 65 6.66 9.03 8.89
N PRO A 66 7.16 9.60 10.00
CA PRO A 66 8.46 9.23 10.54
C PRO A 66 8.48 7.73 10.87
N GLU A 67 9.61 7.07 10.62
CA GLU A 67 9.71 5.61 10.73
C GLU A 67 10.27 5.21 12.11
N MET A 68 9.78 4.10 12.68
CA MET A 68 10.18 3.63 14.01
C MET A 68 11.68 3.30 14.09
N GLU A 69 12.25 2.86 12.97
CA GLU A 69 13.68 2.59 12.79
C GLU A 69 14.44 3.80 12.20
N GLY A 70 13.91 5.02 12.39
CA GLY A 70 14.50 6.27 11.92
C GLY A 70 15.95 6.49 12.34
N LYS A 71 16.66 7.38 11.64
CA LYS A 71 18.12 7.58 11.82
C LYS A 71 18.47 8.36 13.08
N CYS A 72 17.61 9.28 13.50
CA CYS A 72 17.86 10.18 14.62
C CYS A 72 16.80 10.04 15.72
N ALA A 73 17.14 10.51 16.93
CA ALA A 73 16.26 10.44 18.09
C ALA A 73 14.96 11.27 17.90
N ALA A 74 15.05 12.41 17.21
CA ALA A 74 13.91 13.26 16.88
C ALA A 74 12.88 12.52 16.02
N GLU A 75 13.31 11.91 14.92
CA GLU A 75 12.47 11.08 14.05
C GLU A 75 11.81 9.95 14.84
N LYS A 76 12.57 9.18 15.64
CA LYS A 76 12.01 8.08 16.45
C LYS A 76 10.97 8.54 17.46
N LYS A 77 11.10 9.76 18.00
CA LYS A 77 10.11 10.34 18.91
C LYS A 77 8.82 10.65 18.17
N LEU A 78 8.91 11.30 17.01
CA LEU A 78 7.75 11.59 16.16
C LEU A 78 7.10 10.30 15.65
N ALA A 79 7.90 9.29 15.29
CA ALA A 79 7.41 7.98 14.83
C ALA A 79 6.52 7.31 15.89
N ARG A 80 6.93 7.35 17.17
CA ARG A 80 6.12 6.84 18.29
C ARG A 80 4.80 7.59 18.43
N GLN A 81 4.79 8.91 18.23
CA GLN A 81 3.56 9.71 18.28
C GLN A 81 2.62 9.35 17.12
N ALA A 82 3.15 9.26 15.89
CA ALA A 82 2.38 8.89 14.71
C ALA A 82 1.80 7.46 14.83
N LYS A 83 2.60 6.51 15.33
CA LYS A 83 2.15 5.14 15.61
C LYS A 83 1.03 5.11 16.65
N ALA A 84 1.21 5.75 17.80
CA ALA A 84 0.21 5.78 18.86
C ALA A 84 -1.09 6.46 18.39
N PHE A 85 -0.97 7.50 17.56
CA PHE A 85 -2.12 8.14 16.93
C PHE A 85 -2.88 7.17 16.02
N ALA A 86 -2.19 6.47 15.12
CA ALA A 86 -2.80 5.48 14.22
C ALA A 86 -3.48 4.35 15.00
N GLU A 87 -2.84 3.81 16.04
CA GLU A 87 -3.43 2.80 16.93
C GLU A 87 -4.74 3.29 17.55
N ASN A 88 -4.75 4.52 18.10
CA ASN A 88 -5.93 5.10 18.71
C ASN A 88 -7.02 5.43 17.68
N TRP A 89 -6.63 5.87 16.48
CA TRP A 89 -7.57 6.12 15.40
C TRP A 89 -8.26 4.82 15.00
N PHE A 90 -7.53 3.71 14.78
CA PHE A 90 -8.15 2.42 14.46
C PHE A 90 -9.02 1.87 15.59
N LYS A 91 -8.64 2.05 16.87
CA LYS A 91 -9.47 1.61 18.01
C LYS A 91 -10.83 2.31 18.05
N LYS A 92 -10.88 3.59 17.65
CA LYS A 92 -12.11 4.41 17.68
C LYS A 92 -12.98 4.23 16.43
N ASN A 93 -12.41 3.72 15.35
CA ASN A 93 -12.99 3.80 14.03
C ASN A 93 -13.11 2.42 13.37
N GLN A 94 -14.30 2.10 12.86
CA GLN A 94 -14.48 0.91 12.01
C GLN A 94 -14.00 1.21 10.59
N ALA A 95 -12.68 1.11 10.39
CA ALA A 95 -12.03 1.39 9.12
C ALA A 95 -12.15 0.23 8.12
N GLN A 96 -12.07 0.57 6.84
CA GLN A 96 -12.11 -0.34 5.71
C GLN A 96 -10.99 0.04 4.74
N LEU A 97 -10.45 -0.94 4.01
CA LEU A 97 -9.48 -0.68 2.95
C LEU A 97 -10.19 -0.45 1.62
N VAL A 98 -9.82 0.61 0.92
CA VAL A 98 -10.26 0.88 -0.45
C VAL A 98 -9.06 1.19 -1.35
N ASN A 99 -9.27 1.09 -2.66
CA ASN A 99 -8.26 1.41 -3.68
C ASN A 99 -6.94 0.65 -3.45
N VAL A 100 -7.04 -0.65 -3.16
CA VAL A 100 -5.90 -1.50 -2.83
C VAL A 100 -5.15 -1.87 -4.10
N HIS A 101 -3.85 -1.62 -4.14
CA HIS A 101 -3.00 -2.02 -5.26
C HIS A 101 -1.58 -2.31 -4.81
N TYR A 102 -0.81 -3.06 -5.59
CA TYR A 102 0.58 -3.31 -5.27
C TYR A 102 1.39 -2.01 -5.18
N GLY A 103 2.35 -1.98 -4.25
CA GLY A 103 3.42 -0.97 -4.27
C GLY A 103 4.49 -1.31 -5.31
N THR A 104 5.50 -0.46 -5.44
CA THR A 104 6.75 -0.78 -6.16
C THR A 104 7.60 -1.82 -5.42
N TYR A 105 7.33 -2.03 -4.12
CA TYR A 105 8.05 -2.94 -3.26
C TYR A 105 7.24 -4.22 -3.06
N ALA A 106 7.91 -5.37 -3.23
CA ALA A 106 7.33 -6.67 -2.89
C ALA A 106 7.03 -6.76 -1.39
N GLY A 107 5.94 -7.46 -1.03
CA GLY A 107 5.60 -7.76 0.37
C GLY A 107 4.69 -6.75 1.09
N ARG A 108 4.20 -5.71 0.40
CA ARG A 108 3.14 -4.82 0.91
C ARG A 108 2.21 -4.30 -0.20
N VAL A 109 1.01 -3.89 0.19
CA VAL A 109 0.06 -3.17 -0.67
C VAL A 109 0.00 -1.68 -0.28
N LEU A 110 -0.41 -0.85 -1.23
CA LEU A 110 -0.83 0.52 -1.00
C LEU A 110 -2.36 0.56 -0.96
N ALA A 111 -2.93 1.27 0.01
CA ALA A 111 -4.38 1.40 0.14
C ALA A 111 -4.76 2.71 0.86
N THR A 112 -6.03 3.05 0.82
CA THR A 112 -6.63 4.04 1.71
C THR A 112 -7.36 3.30 2.83
N ALA A 113 -7.04 3.60 4.08
CA ALA A 113 -7.85 3.19 5.23
C ALA A 113 -8.84 4.31 5.57
N GLN A 114 -10.14 4.05 5.43
CA GLN A 114 -11.18 5.04 5.63
C GLN A 114 -12.39 4.49 6.41
N ILE A 115 -13.11 5.39 7.07
CA ILE A 115 -14.42 5.09 7.68
C ILE A 115 -15.56 5.34 6.69
N LYS A 116 -16.79 4.96 7.06
CA LYS A 116 -17.97 5.00 6.17
C LYS A 116 -18.27 6.39 5.58
N ASN A 117 -17.94 7.48 6.28
CA ASN A 117 -18.18 8.85 5.80
C ASN A 117 -17.07 9.37 4.84
N GLY A 118 -16.05 8.56 4.54
CA GLY A 118 -14.94 8.92 3.65
C GLY A 118 -13.72 9.54 4.34
N GLU A 119 -13.78 9.83 5.65
CA GLU A 119 -12.59 10.26 6.40
C GLU A 119 -11.55 9.14 6.44
N SER A 120 -10.29 9.50 6.18
CA SER A 120 -9.18 8.54 6.09
C SER A 120 -8.13 8.80 7.16
N LEU A 121 -7.44 7.73 7.56
CA LEU A 121 -6.29 7.84 8.46
C LEU A 121 -5.19 8.74 7.87
N SER A 122 -4.98 8.70 6.54
CA SER A 122 -4.06 9.61 5.86
C SER A 122 -4.39 11.08 6.12
N ALA A 123 -5.67 11.46 6.01
CA ALA A 123 -6.12 12.83 6.26
C ALA A 123 -5.97 13.21 7.74
N ALA A 124 -6.33 12.30 8.65
CA ALA A 124 -6.19 12.51 10.08
C ALA A 124 -4.73 12.72 10.51
N LEU A 125 -3.79 11.91 9.99
CA LEU A 125 -2.35 12.07 10.24
C LEU A 125 -1.80 13.40 9.75
N LEU A 126 -2.26 13.86 8.58
CA LEU A 126 -1.87 15.17 8.02
C LEU A 126 -2.39 16.32 8.88
N ALA A 127 -3.65 16.25 9.34
CA ALA A 127 -4.26 17.27 10.19
C ALA A 127 -3.51 17.46 11.52
N GLU A 128 -2.99 16.37 12.09
CA GLU A 128 -2.23 16.37 13.34
C GLU A 128 -0.73 16.67 13.17
N ASN A 129 -0.28 17.00 11.95
CA ASN A 129 1.14 17.18 11.61
C ASN A 129 2.03 15.95 11.93
N LEU A 130 1.43 14.76 11.93
CA LEU A 130 2.11 13.48 12.17
C LEU A 130 2.56 12.80 10.87
N ALA A 131 2.17 13.35 9.71
CA ALA A 131 2.60 12.93 8.39
C ALA A 131 2.91 14.12 7.48
N LYS A 132 3.67 13.87 6.42
CA LYS A 132 3.88 14.80 5.29
C LYS A 132 3.24 14.22 4.02
N PRO A 133 2.74 15.04 3.08
CA PRO A 133 2.27 14.54 1.79
C PRO A 133 3.38 13.80 1.03
N TYR A 134 3.08 12.61 0.52
CA TYR A 134 4.04 11.82 -0.24
C TYR A 134 4.26 12.42 -1.63
N ARG A 135 5.50 12.76 -1.96
CA ARG A 135 5.89 13.42 -3.23
C ARG A 135 6.84 12.57 -4.08
N GLY A 136 6.66 11.25 -4.05
CA GLY A 136 7.51 10.30 -4.79
C GLY A 136 8.81 9.92 -4.06
N ARG A 137 9.11 10.55 -2.91
CA ARG A 137 10.21 10.20 -2.01
C ARG A 137 9.78 10.33 -0.56
N ARG A 138 10.44 9.56 0.32
CA ARG A 138 10.29 9.69 1.78
C ARG A 138 10.66 11.12 2.21
N ALA A 139 9.96 11.64 3.20
CA ALA A 139 10.28 12.93 3.77
C ALA A 139 11.48 12.82 4.72
N GLN A 140 12.16 13.95 4.94
CA GLN A 140 13.18 14.05 5.98
C GLN A 140 12.51 14.41 7.31
N TRP A 141 12.87 13.68 8.35
CA TRP A 141 12.35 13.80 9.72
C TRP A 141 13.45 14.03 10.76
N CYS A 142 14.70 13.99 10.33
CA CYS A 142 15.82 14.50 11.12
C CYS A 142 15.98 15.99 10.82
N ASP A 143 16.18 16.75 11.89
CA ASP A 143 16.53 18.17 11.84
C ASP A 143 17.93 18.35 11.23
#